data_AF-A0ABD3QGH5-F1
#
_entry.id   AF-A0ABD3QGH5-F1
#
_cell.length_a   1.000
_cell.length_b   1.000
_cell.length_c   1.000
_cell.angle_alpha   90.00
_cell.angle_beta   90.00
_cell.angle_gamma   90.00
#
_symmetry.space_group_name_H-M   'P 1'
#
loop_
_entity.id
_entity.type
_entity.pdbx_description
1 polymer ?
#
loop_
_entity_poly.entity_id
_entity_poly.type
_entity_poly.pdbx_seq_one_letter_code
_entity_poly.pdbx_strand_id
1 'polypeptide(L)'
;MKIAAVTAPPPIQRVTRGGAASVGTTKNKLKGTSSSAGSTPPTAKKMVKKMKKKRVVTKQSTATANNNKNNNHDPTIDTSPTATITEATDKMPSIFHIPEEQKYDRYAAALAVTEGLRRIRDAEIERQLSHDASRRRGEEAAATATKKKINANVVKKNAESEFLLQSTKAVEALGLTVSQFNEIGREVLADSVLKERVSEQAYLYRMASTINLERVPLLQDPTSKKLLQSPKHKRYRVQMFARSITEIEELRSDQMEALRRSLQVERFPPGFDLSDPNVQPLLHPEVRAVCEKFPVKAEEIVKRYGLESEEFNRMLEETKGNPIFRWRVQKYVEKAEQERRKGKEA
;
A
#
# COMPACT_ATOMS: atom_id res chain seq x y z
N MET A 1 8.89 62.83 -47.92
CA MET A 1 9.37 62.72 -46.52
C MET A 1 8.21 63.06 -45.60
N LYS A 2 7.61 62.05 -44.95
CA LYS A 2 6.53 62.19 -43.96
C LYS A 2 7.01 61.57 -42.67
N ILE A 3 7.05 62.36 -41.61
CA ILE A 3 7.46 61.96 -40.26
C ILE A 3 6.20 61.41 -39.57
N ALA A 4 6.22 60.13 -39.18
CA ALA A 4 5.15 59.51 -38.42
C ALA A 4 5.39 59.72 -36.91
N ALA A 5 4.37 60.23 -36.23
CA ALA A 5 4.37 60.53 -34.80
C ALA A 5 4.36 59.26 -33.94
N VAL A 6 5.17 59.28 -32.88
CA VAL A 6 5.28 58.22 -31.86
C VAL A 6 4.18 58.44 -30.81
N THR A 7 3.28 57.46 -30.69
CA THR A 7 2.20 57.45 -29.70
C THR A 7 2.69 56.85 -28.38
N ALA A 8 2.52 57.59 -27.27
CA ALA A 8 2.92 57.16 -25.92
C ALA A 8 1.96 56.11 -25.32
N PRO A 9 2.45 55.20 -24.45
CA PRO A 9 1.61 54.21 -23.78
C PRO A 9 0.89 54.75 -22.52
N PRO A 10 -0.28 54.19 -22.16
CA PRO A 10 -1.08 54.64 -21.01
C PRO A 10 -0.53 54.18 -19.65
N PRO A 11 -0.92 54.86 -18.55
CA PRO A 11 -0.37 54.62 -17.21
C PRO A 11 -0.94 53.37 -16.52
N ILE A 12 -0.04 52.65 -15.84
CA ILE A 12 -0.33 51.45 -15.05
C ILE A 12 -1.01 51.84 -13.72
N GLN A 13 -2.24 51.37 -13.51
CA GLN A 13 -2.96 51.52 -12.24
C GLN A 13 -2.47 50.48 -11.22
N ARG A 14 -2.04 50.97 -10.05
CA ARG A 14 -1.67 50.16 -8.87
C ARG A 14 -2.93 49.72 -8.14
N VAL A 15 -3.13 48.41 -8.03
CA VAL A 15 -4.18 47.83 -7.16
C VAL A 15 -3.60 47.59 -5.77
N THR A 16 -4.29 48.15 -4.78
CA THR A 16 -3.94 48.18 -3.36
C THR A 16 -4.25 46.87 -2.63
N ARG A 17 -3.40 46.57 -1.64
CA ARG A 17 -3.56 45.51 -0.63
C ARG A 17 -4.74 45.79 0.30
N GLY A 18 -5.51 44.74 0.61
CA GLY A 18 -6.25 44.56 1.87
C GLY A 18 -6.20 43.06 2.18
N GLY A 19 -6.11 42.56 3.40
CA GLY A 19 -6.49 43.08 4.71
C GLY A 19 -7.08 41.89 5.48
N ALA A 20 -6.62 41.68 6.71
CA ALA A 20 -6.79 40.48 7.52
C ALA A 20 -8.24 40.17 7.93
N ALA A 21 -8.53 38.90 8.24
CA ALA A 21 -9.45 38.52 9.31
C ALA A 21 -9.07 37.16 9.89
N SER A 22 -8.95 37.14 11.22
CA SER A 22 -8.72 35.97 12.06
C SER A 22 -9.99 35.69 12.85
N VAL A 23 -10.43 34.43 12.89
CA VAL A 23 -11.53 33.89 13.70
C VAL A 23 -11.00 32.50 14.10
N GLY A 24 -10.93 32.04 15.34
CA GLY A 24 -11.71 32.32 16.54
C GLY A 24 -11.89 30.95 17.17
N THR A 25 -10.99 30.59 18.10
CA THR A 25 -10.96 29.32 18.85
C THR A 25 -12.16 29.17 19.78
N THR A 26 -12.80 28.00 19.77
CA THR A 26 -13.66 27.54 20.87
C THR A 26 -13.22 26.15 21.36
N LYS A 27 -12.73 26.13 22.60
CA LYS A 27 -12.43 24.95 23.41
C LYS A 27 -13.74 24.43 24.00
N ASN A 28 -14.08 23.15 23.77
CA ASN A 28 -15.06 22.47 24.61
C ASN A 28 -14.36 21.42 25.47
N LYS A 29 -14.51 21.62 26.78
CA LYS A 29 -13.97 20.84 27.89
C LYS A 29 -15.15 20.07 28.47
N LEU A 30 -15.22 18.76 28.25
CA LEU A 30 -16.19 17.89 28.91
C LEU A 30 -15.47 16.99 29.92
N LYS A 31 -16.04 16.98 31.13
CA LYS A 31 -15.55 16.40 32.38
C LYS A 31 -16.66 15.50 32.90
N GLY A 32 -16.35 14.26 33.25
CA GLY A 32 -17.14 13.34 34.08
C GLY A 32 -16.42 12.00 34.16
N THR A 33 -15.85 11.54 35.28
CA THR A 33 -16.49 10.94 36.50
C THR A 33 -17.49 9.85 36.14
N SER A 34 -17.54 8.65 36.71
CA SER A 34 -16.74 7.88 37.69
C SER A 34 -17.48 6.52 37.84
N SER A 35 -16.85 5.52 38.48
CA SER A 35 -17.45 4.31 39.12
C SER A 35 -18.09 3.26 38.19
N SER A 36 -18.07 1.93 38.42
CA SER A 36 -17.57 1.04 39.50
C SER A 36 -17.96 -0.41 39.15
N ALA A 37 -17.31 -1.40 39.80
CA ALA A 37 -17.75 -2.79 40.03
C ALA A 37 -17.71 -3.75 38.81
N GLY A 38 -17.20 -4.99 38.88
CA GLY A 38 -16.95 -5.86 40.03
C GLY A 38 -17.88 -7.07 39.98
N SER A 39 -17.51 -8.13 39.26
CA SER A 39 -18.06 -9.49 39.46
C SER A 39 -17.29 -10.58 38.70
N THR A 40 -16.58 -11.43 39.43
CA THR A 40 -16.26 -12.84 39.09
C THR A 40 -17.32 -13.74 39.75
N PRO A 41 -17.28 -15.09 39.61
CA PRO A 41 -17.13 -16.03 38.48
C PRO A 41 -18.38 -16.99 38.44
N PRO A 42 -18.45 -18.16 37.75
CA PRO A 42 -17.65 -19.36 38.08
C PRO A 42 -17.26 -20.28 36.89
N THR A 43 -16.34 -21.18 37.23
CA THR A 43 -15.84 -22.35 36.51
C THR A 43 -16.90 -23.36 36.06
N ALA A 44 -16.77 -23.89 34.84
CA ALA A 44 -17.43 -25.13 34.43
C ALA A 44 -16.46 -26.08 33.71
N LYS A 45 -16.18 -27.20 34.38
CA LYS A 45 -15.58 -28.43 33.84
C LYS A 45 -16.55 -29.06 32.83
N LYS A 46 -16.06 -29.61 31.70
CA LYS A 46 -16.20 -31.04 31.33
C LYS A 46 -16.02 -31.36 29.83
N MET A 47 -15.44 -32.55 29.66
CA MET A 47 -15.75 -33.60 28.67
C MET A 47 -15.08 -33.59 27.29
N VAL A 48 -13.97 -34.33 27.28
CA VAL A 48 -13.50 -35.24 26.23
C VAL A 48 -14.67 -35.95 25.51
N LYS A 49 -14.71 -35.86 24.17
CA LYS A 49 -15.39 -36.86 23.34
C LYS A 49 -14.55 -37.19 22.09
N LYS A 50 -14.01 -38.40 22.14
CA LYS A 50 -13.23 -39.09 21.11
C LYS A 50 -14.22 -39.63 20.07
N MET A 51 -14.19 -39.16 18.82
CA MET A 51 -14.90 -39.81 17.71
C MET A 51 -13.90 -40.37 16.69
N LYS A 52 -13.88 -41.70 16.65
CA LYS A 52 -13.32 -42.53 15.58
C LYS A 52 -14.32 -42.61 14.41
N LYS A 53 -13.79 -43.01 13.25
CA LYS A 53 -14.46 -43.50 12.01
C LYS A 53 -14.65 -42.41 10.96
N LYS A 54 -14.50 -42.66 9.65
CA LYS A 54 -14.36 -43.91 8.88
C LYS A 54 -13.68 -43.55 7.56
N ARG A 55 -12.77 -44.41 7.13
CA ARG A 55 -12.04 -44.36 5.85
C ARG A 55 -12.99 -44.87 4.76
N VAL A 56 -13.33 -44.05 3.77
CA VAL A 56 -13.99 -44.50 2.54
C VAL A 56 -12.94 -44.49 1.43
N VAL A 57 -12.68 -45.67 0.92
CA VAL A 57 -11.85 -45.94 -0.26
C VAL A 57 -12.80 -45.97 -1.45
N THR A 58 -12.63 -45.06 -2.39
CA THR A 58 -13.23 -45.19 -3.72
C THR A 58 -12.11 -45.32 -4.73
N LYS A 59 -11.96 -46.55 -5.25
CA LYS A 59 -11.20 -46.87 -6.45
C LYS A 59 -12.11 -46.64 -7.65
N GLN A 60 -11.59 -46.07 -8.74
CA GLN A 60 -12.00 -46.32 -10.14
C GLN A 60 -10.98 -45.57 -11.03
N SER A 61 -10.09 -46.28 -11.72
CA SER A 61 -10.22 -46.83 -13.10
C SER A 61 -9.99 -45.72 -14.15
N THR A 62 -8.79 -45.62 -14.73
CA THR A 62 -8.33 -46.22 -16.02
C THR A 62 -8.98 -45.63 -17.28
N ALA A 63 -8.15 -45.56 -18.33
CA ALA A 63 -8.44 -45.30 -19.76
C ALA A 63 -8.41 -43.82 -20.18
N THR A 64 -7.93 -43.39 -21.35
CA THR A 64 -7.09 -43.96 -22.44
C THR A 64 -6.64 -42.76 -23.29
N ALA A 65 -5.51 -42.90 -23.98
CA ALA A 65 -4.99 -41.99 -24.99
C ALA A 65 -6.00 -41.64 -26.10
N ASN A 66 -5.89 -40.45 -26.70
CA ASN A 66 -5.88 -40.39 -28.16
C ASN A 66 -5.27 -39.10 -28.72
N ASN A 67 -4.35 -39.31 -29.67
CA ASN A 67 -3.95 -38.39 -30.74
C ASN A 67 -5.17 -37.91 -31.54
N ASN A 68 -5.16 -36.69 -32.10
CA ASN A 68 -4.95 -36.49 -33.55
C ASN A 68 -5.06 -35.01 -34.02
N LYS A 69 -4.13 -34.67 -34.92
CA LYS A 69 -4.25 -33.89 -36.18
C LYS A 69 -4.90 -32.50 -36.22
N ASN A 70 -4.03 -31.53 -36.57
CA ASN A 70 -4.11 -30.64 -37.74
C ASN A 70 -5.44 -30.59 -38.52
N ASN A 71 -5.93 -29.37 -38.80
CA ASN A 71 -6.02 -28.87 -40.17
C ASN A 71 -6.21 -27.36 -40.25
N ASN A 72 -5.53 -26.78 -41.23
CA ASN A 72 -5.71 -25.44 -41.77
C ASN A 72 -7.14 -25.27 -42.30
N HIS A 73 -7.72 -24.07 -42.14
CA HIS A 73 -8.82 -23.60 -43.00
C HIS A 73 -8.67 -22.11 -43.32
N ASP A 74 -8.78 -21.86 -44.62
CA ASP A 74 -8.90 -20.64 -45.42
C ASP A 74 -9.93 -19.59 -44.88
N PRO A 75 -9.82 -18.28 -45.22
CA PRO A 75 -10.68 -17.23 -44.68
C PRO A 75 -11.89 -16.95 -45.59
N THR A 76 -13.07 -17.31 -45.13
CA THR A 76 -14.33 -16.78 -45.68
C THR A 76 -14.87 -15.67 -44.78
N ILE A 77 -15.13 -14.53 -45.42
CA ILE A 77 -15.71 -13.32 -44.87
C ILE A 77 -17.16 -13.64 -44.47
N ASP A 78 -17.43 -13.63 -43.18
CA ASP A 78 -18.80 -13.66 -42.66
C ASP A 78 -19.00 -12.51 -41.68
N THR A 79 -19.99 -11.67 -42.00
CA THR A 79 -20.25 -10.40 -41.33
C THR A 79 -21.35 -10.66 -40.32
N SER A 80 -20.96 -10.87 -39.06
CA SER A 80 -21.87 -10.96 -37.91
C SER A 80 -21.34 -10.07 -36.79
N PRO A 81 -22.23 -9.44 -35.98
CA PRO A 81 -21.83 -8.41 -35.04
C PRO A 81 -21.02 -9.04 -33.91
N THR A 82 -19.71 -8.89 -33.98
CA THR A 82 -18.77 -9.15 -32.90
C THR A 82 -19.16 -8.28 -31.71
N ALA A 83 -19.86 -8.87 -30.74
CA ALA A 83 -19.84 -8.39 -29.38
C ALA A 83 -18.38 -8.40 -28.95
N THR A 84 -17.77 -7.22 -29.02
CA THR A 84 -16.41 -6.98 -28.57
C THR A 84 -16.44 -7.28 -27.08
N ILE A 85 -15.96 -8.46 -26.69
CA ILE A 85 -15.54 -8.71 -25.32
C ILE A 85 -14.38 -7.75 -25.15
N THR A 86 -14.71 -6.56 -24.67
CA THR A 86 -13.76 -5.54 -24.24
C THR A 86 -12.79 -6.28 -23.33
N GLU A 87 -11.54 -6.41 -23.79
CA GLU A 87 -10.42 -6.64 -22.90
C GLU A 87 -10.70 -5.80 -21.66
N ALA A 88 -10.78 -6.43 -20.50
CA ALA A 88 -10.87 -5.74 -19.24
C ALA A 88 -9.54 -4.97 -19.09
N THR A 89 -9.46 -3.84 -19.79
CA THR A 89 -8.37 -2.89 -19.64
C THR A 89 -8.39 -2.56 -18.18
N ASP A 90 -7.24 -2.71 -17.53
CA ASP A 90 -6.93 -2.38 -16.15
C ASP A 90 -7.06 -0.86 -15.90
N LYS A 91 -8.13 -0.28 -16.42
CA LYS A 91 -8.47 1.13 -16.43
C LYS A 91 -9.48 1.33 -15.32
N MET A 92 -9.15 2.23 -14.42
CA MET A 92 -9.99 2.54 -13.29
C MET A 92 -11.40 2.96 -13.75
N PRO A 93 -12.48 2.48 -13.09
CA PRO A 93 -13.83 2.88 -13.45
C PRO A 93 -14.01 4.40 -13.33
N SER A 94 -14.71 4.98 -14.32
CA SER A 94 -15.04 6.40 -14.35
C SER A 94 -16.54 6.59 -14.20
N ILE A 95 -16.94 7.57 -13.38
CA ILE A 95 -18.34 8.00 -13.28
C ILE A 95 -18.82 8.79 -14.51
N PHE A 96 -17.89 9.24 -15.36
CA PHE A 96 -18.16 10.04 -16.56
C PHE A 96 -18.20 9.12 -17.79
N HIS A 97 -19.37 8.57 -18.08
CA HIS A 97 -19.56 7.58 -19.17
C HIS A 97 -19.82 8.25 -20.53
N ILE A 98 -20.25 9.51 -20.50
CA ILE A 98 -20.60 10.29 -21.68
C ILE A 98 -19.30 10.83 -22.31
N PRO A 99 -19.06 10.64 -23.62
CA PRO A 99 -17.84 11.11 -24.29
C PRO A 99 -17.54 12.61 -24.07
N GLU A 100 -18.57 13.45 -24.02
CA GLU A 100 -18.48 14.88 -23.77
C GLU A 100 -17.99 15.21 -22.35
N GLU A 101 -18.23 14.32 -21.38
CA GLU A 101 -17.80 14.47 -19.99
C GLU A 101 -16.36 13.98 -19.74
N GLN A 102 -15.68 13.39 -20.74
CA GLN A 102 -14.31 12.87 -20.56
C GLN A 102 -13.30 13.93 -20.09
N LYS A 103 -13.53 15.21 -20.42
CA LYS A 103 -12.67 16.31 -19.95
C LYS A 103 -12.70 16.43 -18.41
N TYR A 104 -13.83 16.11 -17.78
CA TYR A 104 -13.99 16.14 -16.32
C TYR A 104 -13.32 14.95 -15.65
N ASP A 105 -13.28 13.78 -16.31
CA ASP A 105 -12.55 12.61 -15.83
C ASP A 105 -11.04 12.86 -15.76
N ARG A 106 -10.47 13.41 -16.85
CA ARG A 106 -9.05 13.82 -16.88
C ARG A 106 -8.74 14.90 -15.86
N TYR A 107 -9.65 15.85 -15.68
CA TYR A 107 -9.53 16.90 -14.66
C TYR A 107 -9.55 16.32 -13.24
N ALA A 108 -10.43 15.35 -12.96
CA ALA A 108 -10.48 14.64 -11.68
C ALA A 108 -9.21 13.85 -11.40
N ALA A 109 -8.65 13.16 -12.41
CA ALA A 109 -7.36 12.49 -12.31
C ALA A 109 -6.23 13.49 -12.00
N ALA A 110 -6.23 14.65 -12.66
CA ALA A 110 -5.25 15.71 -12.41
C ALA A 110 -5.36 16.29 -11.00
N LEU A 111 -6.59 16.49 -10.48
CA LEU A 111 -6.82 16.88 -9.09
C LEU A 111 -6.27 15.84 -8.11
N ALA A 112 -6.49 14.55 -8.36
CA ALA A 112 -5.99 13.48 -7.49
C ALA A 112 -4.46 13.48 -7.41
N VAL A 113 -3.77 13.62 -8.55
CA VAL A 113 -2.30 13.66 -8.63
C VAL A 113 -1.75 14.93 -7.97
N THR A 114 -2.29 16.10 -8.33
CA THR A 114 -1.80 17.39 -7.80
C THR A 114 -2.03 17.55 -6.30
N GLU A 115 -3.09 16.92 -5.74
CA GLU A 115 -3.29 16.86 -4.30
C GLU A 115 -2.21 16.00 -3.60
N GLY A 116 -1.78 14.89 -4.22
CA GLY A 116 -0.63 14.11 -3.74
C GLY A 116 0.66 14.93 -3.70
N LEU A 117 0.96 15.66 -4.78
CA LEU A 117 2.10 16.56 -4.87
C LEU A 117 2.04 17.69 -3.83
N ARG A 118 0.84 18.23 -3.56
CA ARG A 118 0.62 19.25 -2.53
C ARG A 118 1.01 18.73 -1.14
N ARG A 119 0.62 17.51 -0.80
CA ARG A 119 0.98 16.87 0.48
C ARG A 119 2.49 16.66 0.61
N ILE A 120 3.16 16.24 -0.46
CA ILE A 120 4.62 16.08 -0.50
C ILE A 120 5.30 17.43 -0.24
N ARG A 121 4.86 18.50 -0.93
CA ARG A 121 5.36 19.86 -0.71
C ARG A 121 5.20 20.29 0.75
N ASP A 122 4.00 20.10 1.31
CA ASP A 122 3.70 20.55 2.68
C ASP A 122 4.52 19.77 3.72
N ALA A 123 4.69 18.45 3.52
CA ALA A 123 5.56 17.62 4.34
C ALA A 123 7.04 18.01 4.22
N GLU A 124 7.52 18.39 3.03
CA GLU A 124 8.89 18.83 2.83
C GLU A 124 9.16 20.19 3.51
N ILE A 125 8.22 21.13 3.42
CA ILE A 125 8.30 22.40 4.15
C ILE A 125 8.38 22.14 5.66
N GLU A 126 7.52 21.28 6.19
CA GLU A 126 7.53 20.93 7.62
C GLU A 126 8.84 20.24 8.05
N ARG A 127 9.35 19.32 7.22
CA ARG A 127 10.62 18.61 7.47
C ARG A 127 11.81 19.57 7.51
N GLN A 128 11.91 20.49 6.56
CA GLN A 128 13.01 21.46 6.53
C GLN A 128 12.94 22.45 7.69
N LEU A 129 11.74 22.93 8.02
CA LEU A 129 11.55 23.85 9.15
C LEU A 129 11.82 23.19 10.51
N SER A 130 11.48 21.91 10.68
CA SER A 130 11.77 21.15 11.91
C SER A 130 13.25 20.81 12.06
N HIS A 131 13.95 20.48 10.97
CA HIS A 131 15.40 20.26 10.98
C HIS A 131 16.19 21.52 11.34
N ASP A 132 15.76 22.69 10.85
CA ASP A 132 16.32 23.98 11.26
C ASP A 132 16.07 24.32 12.73
N ALA A 133 14.94 23.86 13.28
CA ALA A 133 14.60 24.06 14.69
C ALA A 133 15.46 23.20 15.62
N SER A 134 15.78 21.95 15.23
CA SER A 134 16.58 21.03 16.06
C SER A 134 18.06 21.39 16.10
N ARG A 135 18.68 21.81 14.98
CA ARG A 135 20.09 22.26 14.95
C ARG A 135 20.37 23.46 15.84
N ARG A 136 19.37 24.32 16.07
CA ARG A 136 19.54 25.60 16.77
C ARG A 136 19.28 25.55 18.27
N ARG A 137 18.94 24.39 18.85
CA ARG A 137 18.92 24.23 20.32
C ARG A 137 20.29 24.38 20.99
N GLY A 138 21.38 24.49 20.22
CA GLY A 138 22.74 24.67 20.72
C GLY A 138 23.37 26.06 20.53
N GLU A 139 22.72 27.03 19.85
CA GLU A 139 23.32 28.35 19.56
C GLU A 139 22.41 29.52 19.97
N GLU A 140 23.00 30.56 20.56
CA GLU A 140 22.36 31.68 21.29
C GLU A 140 21.21 32.41 20.57
N ALA A 141 20.20 32.83 21.36
CA ALA A 141 18.82 33.02 20.93
C ALA A 141 18.44 34.42 20.36
N ALA A 142 19.30 35.43 20.37
CA ALA A 142 18.86 36.82 20.15
C ALA A 142 19.04 37.37 18.72
N ALA A 143 20.10 36.99 17.99
CA ALA A 143 20.39 37.55 16.65
C ALA A 143 19.76 36.76 15.48
N THR A 144 18.97 35.71 15.76
CA THR A 144 18.56 34.70 14.78
C THR A 144 17.12 34.85 14.26
N ALA A 145 16.30 35.72 14.84
CA ALA A 145 14.87 35.83 14.49
C ALA A 145 14.62 36.34 13.05
N THR A 146 15.37 37.35 12.59
CA THR A 146 15.28 37.88 11.22
C THR A 146 15.82 36.88 10.20
N LYS A 147 16.97 36.25 10.50
CA LYS A 147 17.54 35.18 9.65
C LYS A 147 16.62 33.96 9.54
N LYS A 148 15.88 33.63 10.60
CA LYS A 148 14.88 32.54 10.62
C LYS A 148 13.73 32.81 9.64
N LYS A 149 13.19 34.03 9.63
CA LYS A 149 12.10 34.41 8.70
C LYS A 149 12.56 34.36 7.24
N ILE A 150 13.79 34.79 6.96
CA ILE A 150 14.35 34.75 5.61
C ILE A 150 14.50 33.29 5.15
N ASN A 151 15.07 32.40 5.96
CA ASN A 151 15.25 31.00 5.56
C ASN A 151 13.92 30.29 5.32
N ALA A 152 12.94 30.47 6.21
CA ALA A 152 11.61 29.88 6.06
C ALA A 152 10.91 30.31 4.76
N ASN A 153 11.05 31.58 4.37
CA ASN A 153 10.49 32.08 3.10
C ASN A 153 11.20 31.49 1.88
N VAL A 154 12.52 31.29 1.95
CA VAL A 154 13.30 30.68 0.86
C VAL A 154 12.89 29.21 0.67
N VAL A 155 12.83 28.45 1.76
CA VAL A 155 12.37 27.05 1.78
C VAL A 155 10.98 26.94 1.16
N LYS A 156 10.04 27.78 1.63
CA LYS A 156 8.67 27.78 1.12
C LYS A 156 8.61 28.08 -0.38
N LYS A 157 9.32 29.11 -0.84
CA LYS A 157 9.35 29.50 -2.26
C LYS A 157 9.93 28.39 -3.14
N ASN A 158 10.99 27.72 -2.68
CA ASN A 158 11.59 26.61 -3.41
C ASN A 158 10.61 25.45 -3.55
N ALA A 159 9.99 25.02 -2.44
CA ALA A 159 8.98 23.95 -2.45
C ALA A 159 7.75 24.33 -3.30
N GLU A 160 7.29 25.58 -3.25
CA GLU A 160 6.20 26.09 -4.11
C GLU A 160 6.57 26.06 -5.59
N SER A 161 7.81 26.42 -5.96
CA SER A 161 8.27 26.39 -7.35
C SER A 161 8.39 24.97 -7.90
N GLU A 162 8.84 24.03 -7.09
CA GLU A 162 8.94 22.63 -7.45
C GLU A 162 7.55 22.01 -7.62
N PHE A 163 6.66 22.26 -6.66
CA PHE A 163 5.26 21.85 -6.75
C PHE A 163 4.61 22.37 -8.03
N LEU A 164 4.80 23.64 -8.37
CA LEU A 164 4.23 24.23 -9.57
C LEU A 164 4.73 23.51 -10.83
N LEU A 165 6.05 23.31 -10.95
CA LEU A 165 6.64 22.63 -12.10
C LEU A 165 6.13 21.18 -12.25
N GLN A 166 6.06 20.44 -11.14
CA GLN A 166 5.58 19.05 -11.14
C GLN A 166 4.08 18.98 -11.44
N SER A 167 3.29 19.91 -10.90
CA SER A 167 1.84 19.98 -11.15
C SER A 167 1.54 20.25 -12.63
N THR A 168 2.27 21.16 -13.27
CA THR A 168 2.14 21.44 -14.70
C THR A 168 2.45 20.20 -15.54
N LYS A 169 3.56 19.53 -15.27
CA LYS A 169 3.94 18.29 -15.98
C LYS A 169 2.90 17.18 -15.81
N ALA A 170 2.32 17.04 -14.62
CA ALA A 170 1.30 16.05 -14.34
C ALA A 170 -0.01 16.33 -15.12
N VAL A 171 -0.43 17.60 -15.18
CA VAL A 171 -1.61 18.04 -15.95
C VAL A 171 -1.40 17.78 -17.44
N GLU A 172 -0.22 18.11 -17.97
CA GLU A 172 0.15 17.87 -19.37
C GLU A 172 0.20 16.37 -19.71
N ALA A 173 0.74 15.54 -18.82
CA ALA A 173 0.80 14.09 -19.00
C ALA A 173 -0.59 13.43 -19.08
N LEU A 174 -1.61 14.06 -18.48
CA LEU A 174 -3.01 13.63 -18.57
C LEU A 174 -3.75 14.18 -19.81
N GLY A 175 -3.02 14.86 -20.69
CA GLY A 175 -3.55 15.39 -21.94
C GLY A 175 -4.39 16.66 -21.77
N LEU A 176 -4.13 17.43 -20.72
CA LEU A 176 -4.73 18.75 -20.48
C LEU A 176 -3.65 19.83 -20.55
N THR A 177 -3.96 20.97 -21.16
CA THR A 177 -3.14 22.18 -21.01
C THR A 177 -3.48 22.90 -19.71
N VAL A 178 -2.56 23.73 -19.20
CA VAL A 178 -2.82 24.54 -17.99
C VAL A 178 -4.03 25.47 -18.17
N SER A 179 -4.21 26.02 -19.38
CA SER A 179 -5.38 26.86 -19.70
C SER A 179 -6.69 26.08 -19.60
N GLN A 180 -6.74 24.88 -20.21
CA GLN A 180 -7.91 23.99 -20.12
C GLN A 180 -8.19 23.56 -18.69
N PHE A 181 -7.16 23.23 -17.92
CA PHE A 181 -7.32 22.88 -16.50
C PHE A 181 -7.95 24.02 -15.70
N ASN A 182 -7.52 25.26 -15.94
CA ASN A 182 -8.08 26.44 -15.26
C ASN A 182 -9.50 26.77 -15.74
N GLU A 183 -9.80 26.57 -17.02
CA GLU A 183 -11.13 26.77 -17.59
C GLU A 183 -12.13 25.75 -17.03
N ILE A 184 -11.79 24.46 -17.09
CA ILE A 184 -12.60 23.38 -16.49
C ILE A 184 -12.76 23.62 -14.99
N GLY A 185 -11.71 24.06 -14.29
CA GLY A 185 -11.80 24.42 -12.88
C GLY A 185 -12.83 25.52 -12.58
N ARG A 186 -12.98 26.50 -13.47
CA ARG A 186 -14.04 27.53 -13.35
C ARG A 186 -15.42 26.97 -13.64
N GLU A 187 -15.57 26.13 -14.67
CA GLU A 187 -16.85 25.44 -14.97
C GLU A 187 -17.30 24.58 -13.78
N VAL A 188 -16.40 23.76 -13.25
CA VAL A 188 -16.66 22.86 -12.10
C VAL A 188 -17.01 23.66 -10.85
N LEU A 189 -16.44 24.85 -10.64
CA LEU A 189 -16.82 25.70 -9.50
C LEU A 189 -18.17 26.38 -9.67
N ALA A 190 -18.63 26.60 -10.90
CA ALA A 190 -19.92 27.23 -11.17
C ALA A 190 -21.11 26.27 -10.94
N ASP A 191 -20.91 24.97 -11.15
CA ASP A 191 -21.93 23.94 -10.95
C ASP A 191 -21.60 23.06 -9.72
N SER A 192 -22.44 23.14 -8.68
CA SER A 192 -22.26 22.38 -7.44
C SER A 192 -22.36 20.86 -7.63
N VAL A 193 -23.23 20.39 -8.55
CA VAL A 193 -23.43 18.96 -8.79
C VAL A 193 -22.22 18.39 -9.53
N LEU A 194 -21.74 19.12 -10.54
CA LEU A 194 -20.53 18.75 -11.27
C LEU A 194 -19.30 18.74 -10.35
N LYS A 195 -19.18 19.73 -9.45
CA LYS A 195 -18.14 19.77 -8.41
C LYS A 195 -18.12 18.51 -7.56
N GLU A 196 -19.28 18.08 -7.08
CA GLU A 196 -19.41 16.88 -6.26
C GLU A 196 -18.94 15.64 -7.04
N ARG A 197 -19.47 15.41 -8.25
CA ARG A 197 -19.05 14.30 -9.12
C ARG A 197 -17.54 14.30 -9.38
N VAL A 198 -16.97 15.44 -9.78
CA VAL A 198 -15.51 15.57 -10.01
C VAL A 198 -14.72 15.24 -8.75
N SER A 199 -15.19 15.67 -7.58
CA SER A 199 -14.52 15.42 -6.31
C SER A 199 -14.58 13.94 -5.90
N GLU A 200 -15.70 13.26 -6.15
CA GLU A 200 -15.86 11.82 -5.93
C GLU A 200 -14.93 11.02 -6.85
N GLN A 201 -14.89 11.36 -8.13
CA GLN A 201 -13.99 10.69 -9.08
C GLN A 201 -12.52 10.91 -8.70
N ALA A 202 -12.14 12.12 -8.27
CA ALA A 202 -10.79 12.41 -7.78
C ALA A 202 -10.46 11.62 -6.50
N TYR A 203 -11.45 11.39 -5.63
CA TYR A 203 -11.30 10.54 -4.45
C TYR A 203 -11.06 9.08 -4.84
N LEU A 204 -11.81 8.55 -5.82
CA LEU A 204 -11.60 7.19 -6.34
C LEU A 204 -10.20 7.02 -6.94
N TYR A 205 -9.72 7.98 -7.74
CA TYR A 205 -8.34 7.98 -8.24
C TYR A 205 -7.31 7.91 -7.13
N ARG A 206 -7.54 8.65 -6.03
CA ARG A 206 -6.65 8.63 -4.87
C ARG A 206 -6.67 7.26 -4.18
N MET A 207 -7.84 6.68 -3.95
CA MET A 207 -7.96 5.36 -3.32
C MET A 207 -7.32 4.26 -4.16
N ALA A 208 -7.58 4.26 -5.48
CA ALA A 208 -6.94 3.32 -6.39
C ALA A 208 -5.42 3.47 -6.38
N SER A 209 -4.90 4.70 -6.35
CA SER A 209 -3.45 4.93 -6.24
C SER A 209 -2.90 4.36 -4.94
N THR A 210 -3.60 4.46 -3.81
CA THR A 210 -3.13 3.92 -2.53
C THR A 210 -3.20 2.41 -2.46
N ILE A 211 -4.20 1.79 -3.08
CA ILE A 211 -4.37 0.33 -3.10
C ILE A 211 -3.32 -0.31 -4.02
N ASN A 212 -3.01 0.33 -5.14
CA ASN A 212 -2.02 -0.17 -6.09
C ASN A 212 -0.55 0.09 -5.65
N LEU A 213 -0.32 0.86 -4.58
CA LEU A 213 1.01 1.06 -4.00
C LEU A 213 1.51 -0.13 -3.16
N GLU A 214 0.66 -1.09 -2.82
CA GLU A 214 1.08 -2.28 -2.04
C GLU A 214 1.94 -3.26 -2.85
N ARG A 215 1.89 -3.19 -4.19
CA ARG A 215 2.95 -3.75 -5.02
C ARG A 215 4.04 -2.71 -5.21
N VAL A 216 4.91 -2.58 -4.21
CA VAL A 216 6.30 -2.15 -4.46
C VAL A 216 6.74 -2.91 -5.70
N PRO A 217 7.17 -2.24 -6.79
CA PRO A 217 7.81 -2.94 -7.89
C PRO A 217 9.00 -3.66 -7.26
N LEU A 218 8.81 -4.93 -6.93
CA LEU A 218 9.89 -5.77 -6.46
C LEU A 218 10.91 -5.65 -7.57
N LEU A 219 12.07 -5.07 -7.26
CA LEU A 219 13.18 -4.96 -8.19
C LEU A 219 13.30 -6.36 -8.81
N GLN A 220 12.85 -6.50 -10.05
CA GLN A 220 12.83 -7.79 -10.71
C GLN A 220 14.28 -8.06 -11.04
N ASP A 221 14.98 -8.68 -10.11
CA ASP A 221 16.36 -9.06 -10.31
C ASP A 221 16.32 -10.12 -11.44
N PRO A 222 16.80 -9.81 -12.66
CA PRO A 222 16.66 -10.73 -13.81
C PRO A 222 17.33 -12.08 -13.53
N THR A 223 18.22 -12.11 -12.54
CA THR A 223 18.89 -13.27 -11.98
C THR A 223 17.95 -14.20 -11.20
N SER A 224 16.97 -13.67 -10.45
CA SER A 224 16.02 -14.48 -9.66
C SER A 224 15.13 -15.33 -10.56
N LYS A 225 14.61 -14.75 -11.65
CA LYS A 225 13.77 -15.45 -12.63
C LYS A 225 14.47 -16.65 -13.27
N LYS A 226 15.75 -16.53 -13.61
CA LYS A 226 16.54 -17.66 -14.16
C LYS A 226 16.79 -18.74 -13.11
N LEU A 227 16.98 -18.36 -11.84
CA LEU A 227 17.15 -19.32 -10.74
C LEU A 227 15.88 -20.14 -10.48
N LEU A 228 14.72 -19.47 -10.48
CA LEU A 228 13.39 -20.07 -10.28
C LEU A 228 13.01 -21.06 -11.38
N GLN A 229 13.42 -20.79 -12.62
CA GLN A 229 13.17 -21.70 -13.73
C GLN A 229 14.09 -22.92 -13.76
N SER A 230 15.14 -22.94 -12.93
CA SER A 230 16.09 -24.06 -12.92
C SER A 230 15.40 -25.38 -12.51
N PRO A 231 15.69 -26.51 -13.19
CA PRO A 231 15.13 -27.81 -12.83
C PRO A 231 15.44 -28.25 -11.39
N LYS A 232 16.58 -27.78 -10.85
CA LYS A 232 16.96 -28.01 -9.46
C LYS A 232 16.01 -27.30 -8.50
N HIS A 233 15.68 -26.03 -8.75
CA HIS A 233 14.74 -25.29 -7.91
C HIS A 233 13.37 -25.97 -7.87
N LYS A 234 12.83 -26.37 -9.02
CA LYS A 234 11.56 -27.13 -9.09
C LYS A 234 11.56 -28.43 -8.27
N ARG A 235 12.69 -29.15 -8.24
CA ARG A 235 12.84 -30.39 -7.47
C ARG A 235 12.91 -30.15 -5.96
N TYR A 236 13.59 -29.10 -5.54
CA TYR A 236 13.81 -28.78 -4.12
C TYR A 236 12.83 -27.76 -3.56
N ARG A 237 11.88 -27.28 -4.35
CA ARG A 237 10.95 -26.22 -3.97
C ARG A 237 10.21 -26.52 -2.67
N VAL A 238 9.64 -27.73 -2.54
CA VAL A 238 8.90 -28.13 -1.33
C VAL A 238 9.82 -28.21 -0.11
N GLN A 239 11.08 -28.60 -0.29
CA GLN A 239 12.06 -28.64 0.79
C GLN A 239 12.45 -27.22 1.23
N MET A 240 12.70 -26.30 0.29
CA MET A 240 12.99 -24.89 0.58
C MET A 240 11.82 -24.23 1.31
N PHE A 241 10.59 -24.50 0.87
CA PHE A 241 9.38 -24.01 1.52
C PHE A 241 9.18 -24.57 2.94
N ALA A 242 9.44 -25.87 3.14
CA ALA A 242 9.37 -26.47 4.47
C ALA A 242 10.41 -25.85 5.42
N ARG A 243 11.64 -25.60 4.94
CA ARG A 243 12.70 -24.95 5.71
C ARG A 243 12.34 -23.51 6.05
N SER A 244 11.86 -22.73 5.08
CA SER A 244 11.48 -21.33 5.32
C SER A 244 10.31 -21.19 6.29
N ILE A 245 9.28 -22.05 6.20
CA ILE A 245 8.20 -22.07 7.20
C ILE A 245 8.75 -22.36 8.60
N THR A 246 9.64 -23.35 8.73
CA THR A 246 10.20 -23.72 10.03
C THR A 246 10.99 -22.56 10.63
N GLU A 247 11.84 -21.90 9.86
CA GLU A 247 12.62 -20.74 10.34
C GLU A 247 11.73 -19.53 10.67
N ILE A 248 10.64 -19.30 9.93
CA ILE A 248 9.65 -18.25 10.24
C ILE A 248 8.91 -18.54 11.55
N GLU A 249 8.54 -19.79 11.81
CA GLU A 249 7.89 -20.19 13.08
C GLU A 249 8.84 -20.09 14.27
N GLU A 250 10.12 -20.40 14.08
CA GLU A 250 11.17 -20.15 15.08
C GLU A 250 11.30 -18.65 15.37
N LEU A 251 11.40 -17.81 14.33
CA LEU A 251 11.44 -16.36 14.49
C LEU A 251 10.21 -15.83 15.24
N ARG A 252 9.02 -16.37 14.94
CA ARG A 252 7.77 -16.00 15.65
C ARG A 252 7.85 -16.38 17.12
N SER A 253 8.37 -17.57 17.42
CA SER A 253 8.53 -18.06 18.78
C SER A 253 9.53 -17.22 19.58
N ASP A 254 10.68 -16.90 18.98
CA ASP A 254 11.72 -16.07 19.60
C ASP A 254 11.23 -14.65 19.87
N GLN A 255 10.52 -14.03 18.92
CA GLN A 255 9.93 -12.71 19.11
C GLN A 255 8.84 -12.73 20.19
N MET A 256 8.02 -13.77 20.22
CA MET A 256 6.99 -13.93 21.24
C MET A 256 7.60 -14.11 22.63
N GLU A 257 8.69 -14.87 22.74
CA GLU A 257 9.42 -15.07 23.99
C GLU A 257 10.12 -13.80 24.46
N ALA A 258 10.80 -13.08 23.55
CA ALA A 258 11.39 -11.77 23.85
C ALA A 258 10.33 -10.78 24.35
N LEU A 259 9.15 -10.79 23.74
CA LEU A 259 8.02 -9.95 24.15
C LEU A 259 7.47 -10.33 25.52
N ARG A 260 7.35 -11.64 25.81
CA ARG A 260 6.96 -12.12 27.15
C ARG A 260 7.94 -11.68 28.22
N ARG A 261 9.25 -11.76 27.94
CA ARG A 261 10.31 -11.30 28.85
C ARG A 261 10.25 -9.78 29.07
N SER A 262 10.04 -8.99 28.01
CA SER A 262 9.95 -7.51 28.12
C SER A 262 8.72 -7.09 28.94
N LEU A 263 7.56 -7.68 28.66
CA LEU A 263 6.30 -7.32 29.31
C LEU A 263 6.09 -8.00 30.67
N GLN A 264 6.97 -8.92 31.07
CA GLN A 264 6.83 -9.74 32.26
C GLN A 264 5.50 -10.53 32.30
N VAL A 265 5.03 -10.98 31.13
CA VAL A 265 3.78 -11.75 30.99
C VAL A 265 4.13 -13.23 30.77
N GLU A 266 3.63 -14.10 31.65
CA GLU A 266 3.89 -15.55 31.58
C GLU A 266 3.28 -16.19 30.33
N ARG A 267 2.05 -15.80 29.98
CA ARG A 267 1.34 -16.32 28.80
C ARG A 267 0.32 -15.31 28.26
N PHE A 268 0.31 -15.12 26.94
CA PHE A 268 -0.75 -14.36 26.27
C PHE A 268 -2.08 -15.12 26.32
N PRO A 269 -3.22 -14.42 26.47
CA PRO A 269 -4.54 -15.04 26.44
C PRO A 269 -4.75 -15.86 25.15
N PRO A 270 -5.33 -17.08 25.24
CA PRO A 270 -5.62 -17.88 24.06
C PRO A 270 -6.65 -17.15 23.18
N GLY A 271 -6.40 -17.13 21.88
CA GLY A 271 -7.27 -16.44 20.90
C GLY A 271 -7.00 -14.95 20.72
N PHE A 272 -6.00 -14.39 21.41
CA PHE A 272 -5.56 -13.02 21.17
C PHE A 272 -4.65 -12.97 19.94
N ASP A 273 -5.11 -12.30 18.87
CA ASP A 273 -4.31 -12.08 17.66
C ASP A 273 -3.61 -10.72 17.72
N LEU A 274 -2.28 -10.74 17.83
CA LEU A 274 -1.44 -9.54 17.79
C LEU A 274 -1.40 -8.89 16.40
N SER A 275 -1.89 -9.60 15.39
CA SER A 275 -1.90 -9.17 13.99
C SER A 275 -3.16 -8.38 13.62
N ASP A 276 -4.18 -8.33 14.49
CA ASP A 276 -5.44 -7.63 14.20
C ASP A 276 -5.20 -6.11 14.09
N PRO A 277 -5.49 -5.48 12.93
CA PRO A 277 -5.32 -4.05 12.72
C PRO A 277 -6.07 -3.18 13.74
N ASN A 278 -7.19 -3.67 14.29
CA ASN A 278 -7.96 -2.93 15.29
C ASN A 278 -7.31 -2.96 16.67
N VAL A 279 -6.50 -4.00 16.94
CA VAL A 279 -5.83 -4.19 18.22
C VAL A 279 -4.47 -3.47 18.24
N GLN A 280 -3.77 -3.37 17.10
CA GLN A 280 -2.44 -2.75 17.00
C GLN A 280 -2.31 -1.33 17.61
N PRO A 281 -3.28 -0.41 17.43
CA PRO A 281 -3.23 0.92 18.05
C PRO A 281 -3.30 0.89 19.58
N LEU A 282 -3.90 -0.16 20.14
CA LEU A 282 -4.04 -0.37 21.59
C LEU A 282 -2.84 -1.09 22.20
N LEU A 283 -1.99 -1.72 21.38
CA LEU A 283 -0.78 -2.40 21.84
C LEU A 283 0.30 -1.40 22.26
N HIS A 284 1.14 -1.84 23.20
CA HIS A 284 2.34 -1.12 23.63
C HIS A 284 3.25 -0.82 22.42
N PRO A 285 3.91 0.35 22.33
CA PRO A 285 4.74 0.71 21.18
C PRO A 285 5.81 -0.32 20.83
N GLU A 286 6.41 -0.97 21.84
CA GLU A 286 7.39 -2.03 21.60
C GLU A 286 6.78 -3.27 20.94
N VAL A 287 5.59 -3.69 21.38
CA VAL A 287 4.85 -4.82 20.78
C VAL A 287 4.54 -4.48 19.32
N ARG A 288 4.04 -3.27 19.07
CA ARG A 288 3.72 -2.78 17.74
C ARG A 288 4.95 -2.80 16.84
N ALA A 289 6.09 -2.29 17.31
CA ALA A 289 7.33 -2.28 16.55
C ALA A 289 7.82 -3.70 16.19
N VAL A 290 7.60 -4.69 17.06
CA VAL A 290 7.92 -6.10 16.74
C VAL A 290 6.97 -6.65 15.69
N CYS A 291 5.66 -6.41 15.83
CA CYS A 291 4.64 -6.82 14.86
C CYS A 291 4.87 -6.20 13.47
N GLU A 292 5.23 -4.91 13.40
CA GLU A 292 5.54 -4.21 12.15
C GLU A 292 6.82 -4.75 11.48
N LYS A 293 7.81 -5.18 12.27
CA LYS A 293 9.08 -5.72 11.75
C LYS A 293 9.01 -7.18 11.33
N PHE A 294 8.05 -7.96 11.84
CA PHE A 294 7.96 -9.40 11.58
C PHE A 294 7.77 -9.73 10.09
N PRO A 295 6.85 -9.10 9.33
CA PRO A 295 6.67 -9.39 7.91
C PRO A 295 7.94 -9.19 7.08
N VAL A 296 8.69 -8.12 7.36
CA VAL A 296 9.95 -7.80 6.64
C VAL A 296 10.99 -8.90 6.87
N LYS A 297 11.18 -9.34 8.13
CA LYS A 297 12.11 -10.43 8.45
C LYS A 297 11.66 -11.78 7.88
N ALA A 298 10.36 -12.06 7.89
CA ALA A 298 9.83 -13.27 7.30
C ALA A 298 10.10 -13.30 5.79
N GLU A 299 9.94 -12.17 5.09
CA GLU A 299 10.27 -12.04 3.68
C GLU A 299 11.76 -12.28 3.40
N GLU A 300 12.66 -11.75 4.24
CA GLU A 300 14.11 -12.01 4.13
C GLU A 300 14.45 -13.50 4.25
N ILE A 301 13.78 -14.24 5.15
CA ILE A 301 13.94 -15.70 5.29
C ILE A 301 13.49 -16.39 4.00
N VAL A 302 12.32 -16.04 3.45
CA VAL A 302 11.79 -16.63 2.20
C VAL A 302 12.79 -16.41 1.05
N LYS A 303 13.31 -15.18 0.91
CA LYS A 303 14.31 -14.82 -0.10
C LYS A 303 15.63 -15.57 0.08
N ARG A 304 16.09 -15.79 1.32
CA ARG A 304 17.31 -16.56 1.62
C ARG A 304 17.23 -18.00 1.10
N TYR A 305 16.04 -18.59 1.10
CA TYR A 305 15.78 -19.91 0.53
C TYR A 305 15.46 -19.89 -0.98
N GLY A 306 15.63 -18.75 -1.64
CA GLY A 306 15.43 -18.60 -3.08
C GLY A 306 13.97 -18.75 -3.52
N LEU A 307 13.02 -18.48 -2.63
CA LEU A 307 11.60 -18.40 -2.96
C LEU A 307 11.20 -16.94 -3.12
N GLU A 308 10.28 -16.67 -4.05
CA GLU A 308 9.60 -15.38 -4.12
C GLU A 308 8.42 -15.34 -3.15
N SER A 309 8.09 -14.15 -2.65
CA SER A 309 6.98 -13.95 -1.69
C SER A 309 5.64 -14.45 -2.26
N GLU A 310 5.38 -14.21 -3.55
CA GLU A 310 4.17 -14.70 -4.22
C GLU A 310 4.15 -16.24 -4.35
N GLU A 311 5.29 -16.86 -4.65
CA GLU A 311 5.40 -18.32 -4.73
C GLU A 311 5.21 -18.96 -3.35
N PHE A 312 5.82 -18.40 -2.32
CA PHE A 312 5.64 -18.83 -0.94
C PHE A 312 4.17 -18.76 -0.50
N ASN A 313 3.49 -17.64 -0.79
CA ASN A 313 2.07 -17.46 -0.47
C ASN A 313 1.19 -18.48 -1.20
N ARG A 314 1.46 -18.74 -2.49
CA ARG A 314 0.76 -19.77 -3.26
C ARG A 314 0.95 -21.16 -2.67
N MET A 315 2.17 -21.52 -2.26
CA MET A 315 2.45 -22.80 -1.60
C MET A 315 1.79 -22.90 -0.22
N LEU A 316 1.66 -21.77 0.48
CA LEU A 316 0.97 -21.68 1.77
C LEU A 316 -0.54 -21.90 1.61
N GLU A 317 -1.15 -21.35 0.57
CA GLU A 317 -2.54 -21.64 0.17
C GLU A 317 -2.71 -23.10 -0.27
N GLU A 318 -1.79 -23.63 -1.08
CA GLU A 318 -1.80 -25.03 -1.50
C GLU A 318 -1.71 -25.98 -0.29
N THR A 319 -0.92 -25.62 0.73
CA THR A 319 -0.83 -26.39 1.99
C THR A 319 -2.15 -26.42 2.76
N LYS A 320 -2.96 -25.35 2.68
CA LYS A 320 -4.29 -25.30 3.29
C LYS A 320 -5.32 -26.12 2.49
N GLY A 321 -5.27 -26.05 1.16
CA GLY A 321 -6.24 -26.69 0.27
C GLY A 321 -5.95 -28.15 -0.10
N ASN A 322 -4.68 -28.58 -0.07
CA ASN A 322 -4.25 -29.89 -0.56
C ASN A 322 -3.63 -30.75 0.56
N PRO A 323 -4.35 -31.78 1.07
CA PRO A 323 -3.86 -32.66 2.13
C PRO A 323 -2.59 -33.45 1.79
N ILE A 324 -2.40 -33.81 0.51
CA ILE A 324 -1.23 -34.56 0.05
C ILE A 324 0.01 -33.66 0.09
N PHE A 325 -0.15 -32.43 -0.40
CA PHE A 325 0.90 -31.43 -0.35
C PHE A 325 1.32 -31.11 1.10
N ARG A 326 0.33 -30.89 1.98
CA ARG A 326 0.56 -30.69 3.43
C ARG A 326 1.34 -31.84 4.06
N TRP A 327 0.96 -33.09 3.78
CA TRP A 327 1.69 -34.26 4.29
C TRP A 327 3.15 -34.28 3.81
N ARG A 328 3.40 -33.94 2.54
CA ARG A 328 4.75 -33.86 1.99
C ARG A 328 5.58 -32.76 2.66
N VAL A 329 5.01 -31.57 2.87
CA VAL A 329 5.67 -30.47 3.59
C VAL A 329 6.02 -30.92 5.02
N GLN A 330 5.07 -31.52 5.73
CA GLN A 330 5.28 -32.03 7.09
C GLN A 330 6.42 -33.05 7.16
N LYS A 331 6.54 -33.94 6.16
CA LYS A 331 7.66 -34.88 6.08
C LYS A 331 9.02 -34.19 5.99
N TYR A 332 9.13 -33.08 5.25
CA TYR A 332 10.36 -32.31 5.16
C TYR A 332 10.65 -31.53 6.45
N VAL A 333 9.62 -31.02 7.13
CA VAL A 333 9.76 -30.38 8.46
C VAL A 333 10.28 -31.38 9.49
N GLU A 334 9.64 -32.55 9.61
CA GLU A 334 10.07 -33.64 10.51
C GLU A 334 11.54 -34.04 10.24
N LYS A 335 11.92 -34.16 8.96
CA LYS A 335 13.28 -34.49 8.57
C LYS A 335 14.28 -33.40 8.97
N ALA A 336 13.96 -32.13 8.72
CA ALA A 336 14.82 -31.00 9.07
C ALA A 336 15.02 -30.89 10.60
N GLU A 337 13.96 -31.13 11.39
CA GLU A 337 14.07 -31.17 12.85
C GLU A 337 14.98 -32.31 13.33
N GLN A 338 14.87 -33.50 12.73
CA GLN A 338 15.76 -34.63 13.05
C GLN A 338 17.22 -34.32 12.74
N GLU A 339 17.50 -33.69 11.60
CA GLU A 339 18.86 -33.26 11.23
C GLU A 339 19.41 -32.25 12.25
N ARG A 340 18.59 -31.28 12.71
CA ARG A 340 18.99 -30.32 13.75
C ARG A 340 19.23 -30.96 15.11
N ARG A 341 18.46 -31.98 15.49
CA ARG A 341 18.67 -32.71 16.75
C ARG A 341 19.99 -33.47 16.73
N LYS A 342 20.26 -34.22 15.65
CA LYS A 342 21.52 -34.94 15.47
C LYS A 342 22.73 -34.00 15.49
N GLY A 343 22.61 -32.82 14.90
CA GLY A 343 23.67 -31.81 14.91
C GLY A 343 23.92 -31.12 16.24
N LYS A 344 23.06 -31.30 17.26
CA LYS A 344 23.29 -30.81 18.63
C LYS A 344 23.93 -31.85 19.56
N GLU A 345 23.87 -33.12 19.17
CA GLU A 345 24.42 -34.25 19.94
C GLU A 345 25.85 -34.61 19.51
N ALA A 346 26.23 -34.24 18.27
CA ALA A 346 27.60 -34.26 17.79
C ALA A 346 28.31 -32.95 18.18
#